data_AF-A0A959U2C7-F1
#
_entry.id   AF-A0A959U2C7-F1
#
_cell.length_a   1.000
_cell.length_b   1.000
_cell.length_c   1.000
_cell.angle_alpha   90.00
_cell.angle_beta   90.00
_cell.angle_gamma   90.00
#
_symmetry.space_group_name_H-M   'P 1'
#
loop_
_entity.id
_entity.type
_entity.pdbx_description
1 polymer ?
#
loop_
_entity_poly.entity_id
_entity_poly.type
_entity_poly.pdbx_seq_one_letter_code
_entity_poly.pdbx_strand_id
1 'polypeptide(L)'
;MPTVVRELPVIFRRLRLYVAVFYLLSLGTNMMGCSFFYLQPAPHAHIPLPDAAGTITFLSCNNQQKQTGIFDRVRERDPDLVVWTGDIIYPDWPVPWPGNNLDKIAHKYALLQQSEGYQRLCAEVPVTGIYDDHDFGQNNGDASYPWKKESAALLRRFLGEDSSSERSHRDAAFTVEWIHHGEITAGLILLDTRYFREQPSAEADMLGEEQWHWFDSLLSIRADVWLIVSGTSVLSDDHCFEGWQNYPASRQKLFDRLGLVNVPVIFISGDKIGRAS
;
A
#
# COMPACT_ATOMS: atom_id res chain seq x y z
N MET A 1 42.22 -1.59 -75.28
CA MET A 1 41.25 -2.48 -75.97
C MET A 1 41.25 -3.83 -75.25
N PRO A 2 40.11 -4.54 -75.21
CA PRO A 2 39.53 -5.28 -74.07
C PRO A 2 40.33 -6.57 -73.73
N THR A 3 40.19 -7.20 -72.55
CA THR A 3 39.08 -8.13 -72.25
C THR A 3 38.80 -8.20 -70.75
N VAL A 4 37.54 -7.98 -70.39
CA VAL A 4 36.96 -8.27 -69.08
C VAL A 4 36.47 -9.71 -69.08
N VAL A 5 36.87 -10.51 -68.10
CA VAL A 5 36.16 -11.73 -67.69
C VAL A 5 35.89 -11.65 -66.19
N ARG A 6 34.62 -11.86 -65.87
CA ARG A 6 33.98 -11.73 -64.55
C ARG A 6 34.36 -12.91 -63.65
N GLU A 7 34.63 -12.62 -62.39
CA GLU A 7 34.41 -13.57 -61.29
C GLU A 7 33.34 -13.01 -60.35
N LEU A 8 32.30 -13.81 -60.11
CA LEU A 8 31.22 -13.54 -59.16
C LEU A 8 31.63 -14.10 -57.80
N PRO A 9 31.75 -13.27 -56.73
CA PRO A 9 31.78 -13.82 -55.39
C PRO A 9 30.35 -14.18 -54.96
N VAL A 10 30.12 -15.48 -54.82
CA VAL A 10 28.95 -16.07 -54.16
C VAL A 10 28.96 -15.61 -52.70
N ILE A 11 28.14 -14.60 -52.39
CA ILE A 11 27.89 -14.17 -51.01
C ILE A 11 26.84 -15.12 -50.42
N PHE A 12 27.29 -16.09 -49.63
CA PHE A 12 26.44 -16.84 -48.71
C PHE A 12 25.79 -15.84 -47.74
N ARG A 13 24.52 -15.48 -47.96
CA ARG A 13 23.72 -14.80 -46.96
C ARG A 13 23.59 -15.74 -45.77
N ARG A 14 24.14 -15.32 -44.62
CA ARG A 14 23.97 -16.00 -43.33
C ARG A 14 22.47 -16.11 -43.03
N LEU A 15 21.90 -17.30 -43.25
CA LEU A 15 20.59 -17.64 -42.73
C LEU A 15 20.73 -17.75 -41.20
N ARG A 16 20.22 -16.76 -40.47
CA ARG A 16 20.07 -16.88 -39.01
C ARG A 16 18.83 -17.71 -38.74
N LEU A 17 19.02 -19.00 -38.52
CA LEU A 17 18.00 -19.88 -37.99
C LEU A 17 17.93 -19.65 -36.47
N TYR A 18 16.87 -19.00 -36.00
CA TYR A 18 16.56 -18.98 -34.56
C TYR A 18 15.81 -20.27 -34.22
N VAL A 19 16.53 -21.25 -33.68
CA VAL A 19 15.92 -22.44 -33.09
C VAL A 19 15.46 -22.05 -31.68
N ALA A 20 14.16 -21.83 -31.51
CA ALA A 20 13.56 -21.78 -30.19
C ALA A 20 13.52 -23.20 -29.62
N VAL A 21 14.41 -23.50 -28.68
CA VAL A 21 14.40 -24.77 -27.95
C VAL A 21 13.32 -24.67 -26.87
N PHE A 22 12.14 -25.23 -27.13
CA PHE A 22 11.18 -25.54 -26.07
C PHE A 22 11.73 -26.72 -25.26
N TYR A 23 12.24 -26.45 -24.06
CA TYR A 23 12.49 -27.50 -23.08
C TYR A 23 11.17 -27.92 -22.44
N LEU A 24 10.50 -28.88 -23.09
CA LEU A 24 9.60 -29.82 -22.42
C LEU A 24 10.47 -30.93 -21.81
N LEU A 25 10.86 -30.76 -20.55
CA LEU A 25 11.38 -31.85 -19.73
C LEU A 25 10.30 -32.24 -18.72
N SER A 26 9.45 -33.17 -19.15
CA SER A 26 8.70 -34.05 -18.26
C SER A 26 9.69 -35.03 -17.61
N LEU A 27 10.12 -34.73 -16.39
CA LEU A 27 10.68 -35.73 -15.48
C LEU A 27 9.83 -35.72 -14.22
N GLY A 28 9.12 -36.83 -14.04
CA GLY A 28 8.25 -37.09 -12.91
C GLY A 28 8.98 -36.90 -11.58
N THR A 29 8.54 -35.87 -10.87
CA THR A 29 8.64 -35.78 -9.41
C THR A 29 7.23 -35.48 -8.93
N ASN A 30 6.84 -36.12 -7.83
CA ASN A 30 5.50 -36.10 -7.25
C ASN A 30 4.85 -34.71 -7.29
N MET A 31 3.93 -34.48 -8.22
CA MET A 31 3.01 -33.34 -8.19
C MET A 31 1.85 -33.62 -7.23
N MET A 32 2.15 -33.88 -5.95
CA MET A 32 1.26 -33.51 -4.86
C MET A 32 1.76 -32.17 -4.34
N GLY A 33 1.19 -31.12 -4.89
CA GLY A 33 1.67 -29.77 -4.71
C GLY A 33 1.57 -29.06 -6.04
N CYS A 34 0.35 -28.67 -6.42
CA CYS A 34 0.24 -27.42 -7.16
C CYS A 34 0.79 -26.33 -6.22
N SER A 35 2.12 -26.20 -6.16
CA SER A 35 2.74 -24.94 -5.85
C SER A 35 2.34 -24.05 -7.00
N PHE A 36 1.16 -23.43 -6.88
CA PHE A 36 0.85 -22.23 -7.61
C PHE A 36 1.93 -21.24 -7.17
N PHE A 37 3.04 -21.26 -7.90
CA PHE A 37 3.95 -20.14 -7.96
C PHE A 37 3.07 -19.01 -8.46
N TYR A 38 2.49 -18.26 -7.53
CA TYR A 38 2.17 -16.87 -7.75
C TYR A 38 3.36 -16.34 -8.54
N LEU A 39 3.14 -15.93 -9.79
CA LEU A 39 4.01 -14.93 -10.40
C LEU A 39 3.93 -13.76 -9.43
N GLN A 40 4.83 -13.76 -8.44
CA GLN A 40 4.95 -12.72 -7.46
C GLN A 40 5.43 -11.54 -8.29
N PRO A 41 4.60 -10.53 -8.60
CA PRO A 41 5.18 -9.30 -9.10
C PRO A 41 6.24 -8.90 -8.07
N ALA A 42 7.45 -8.67 -8.55
CA ALA A 42 8.46 -8.07 -7.72
C ALA A 42 7.87 -6.74 -7.22
N PRO A 43 7.96 -6.42 -5.92
CA PRO A 43 7.60 -5.09 -5.48
C PRO A 43 8.29 -4.05 -6.35
N HIS A 44 7.61 -2.94 -6.61
CA HIS A 44 8.26 -1.81 -7.28
C HIS A 44 9.44 -1.37 -6.41
N ALA A 45 10.53 -0.90 -7.05
CA ALA A 45 11.68 -0.41 -6.31
C ALA A 45 11.24 0.74 -5.40
N HIS A 46 11.62 0.67 -4.13
CA HIS A 46 11.34 1.75 -3.18
C HIS A 46 12.06 3.03 -3.65
N ILE A 47 11.26 4.05 -4.00
CA ILE A 47 11.76 5.39 -4.30
C ILE A 47 11.85 6.15 -2.97
N PRO A 48 13.01 6.72 -2.60
CA PRO A 48 13.10 7.54 -1.40
C PRO A 48 12.27 8.81 -1.58
N LEU A 49 11.69 9.31 -0.48
CA LEU A 49 11.02 10.61 -0.49
C LEU A 49 12.00 11.72 -0.91
N PRO A 50 11.61 12.66 -1.77
CA PRO A 50 12.45 13.82 -2.11
C PRO A 50 12.77 14.67 -0.87
N ASP A 51 13.96 15.27 -0.84
CA ASP A 51 14.38 16.20 0.23
C ASP A 51 13.47 17.45 0.34
N ALA A 52 12.74 17.78 -0.73
CA ALA A 52 11.84 18.92 -0.80
C ALA A 52 10.50 18.52 -1.45
N ALA A 53 9.62 17.87 -0.69
CA ALA A 53 8.31 17.43 -1.14
C ALA A 53 7.22 18.45 -0.76
N GLY A 54 6.49 18.98 -1.74
CA GLY A 54 5.43 19.98 -1.55
C GLY A 54 4.02 19.50 -1.87
N THR A 55 3.87 18.45 -2.69
CA THR A 55 2.57 17.93 -3.13
C THR A 55 2.37 16.49 -2.69
N ILE A 56 1.41 16.26 -1.79
CA ILE A 56 1.05 14.92 -1.29
C ILE A 56 -0.33 14.56 -1.83
N THR A 57 -0.46 13.39 -2.46
CA THR A 57 -1.74 12.85 -2.92
C THR A 57 -2.18 11.66 -2.07
N PHE A 58 -3.42 11.69 -1.60
CA PHE A 58 -4.01 10.62 -0.81
C PHE A 58 -4.98 9.80 -1.67
N LEU A 59 -4.91 8.46 -1.56
CA LEU A 59 -5.77 7.52 -2.28
C LEU A 59 -6.42 6.53 -1.32
N SER A 60 -7.66 6.16 -1.58
CA SER A 60 -8.39 5.12 -0.85
C SER A 60 -9.47 4.49 -1.71
N CYS A 61 -10.13 3.46 -1.18
CA CYS A 61 -11.34 2.85 -1.74
C CYS A 61 -11.20 2.47 -3.22
N ASN A 62 -10.09 1.81 -3.53
CA ASN A 62 -9.65 1.53 -4.88
C ASN A 62 -10.32 0.28 -5.45
N ASN A 63 -11.57 0.44 -5.86
CA ASN A 63 -12.32 -0.62 -6.52
C ASN A 63 -11.67 -0.98 -7.87
N GLN A 64 -11.02 -2.16 -7.92
CA GLN A 64 -10.23 -2.59 -9.07
C GLN A 64 -11.04 -2.78 -10.36
N GLN A 65 -12.36 -2.93 -10.26
CA GLN A 65 -13.25 -3.02 -11.44
C GLN A 65 -13.56 -1.66 -12.06
N LYS A 66 -13.27 -0.56 -11.37
CA LYS A 66 -13.60 0.82 -11.77
C LYS A 66 -12.35 1.70 -11.99
N GLN A 67 -11.16 1.10 -12.02
CA GLN A 67 -9.85 1.76 -12.04
C GLN A 67 -9.45 2.47 -13.35
N THR A 68 -10.39 2.86 -14.21
CA THR A 68 -10.01 3.42 -15.52
C THR A 68 -9.40 4.81 -15.37
N GLY A 69 -8.07 4.90 -15.52
CA GLY A 69 -7.31 6.14 -15.66
C GLY A 69 -6.98 6.89 -14.36
N ILE A 70 -7.32 6.36 -13.18
CA ILE A 70 -7.09 7.08 -11.91
C ILE A 70 -5.61 7.37 -11.66
N PHE A 71 -4.71 6.42 -11.93
CA PHE A 71 -3.28 6.61 -11.71
C PHE A 71 -2.66 7.62 -12.68
N ASP A 72 -3.16 7.70 -13.91
CA ASP A 72 -2.73 8.74 -14.85
C ASP A 72 -3.20 10.11 -14.37
N ARG A 73 -4.43 10.23 -13.84
CA ARG A 73 -4.93 11.47 -13.21
C ARG A 73 -4.13 11.90 -11.99
N VAL A 74 -3.66 10.94 -11.19
CA VAL A 74 -2.79 11.21 -10.04
C VAL A 74 -1.46 11.76 -10.53
N ARG A 75 -0.85 11.13 -11.54
CA ARG A 75 0.40 11.61 -12.14
C ARG A 75 0.26 12.99 -12.77
N GLU A 76 -0.89 13.33 -13.36
CA GLU A 76 -1.19 14.68 -13.87
C GLU A 76 -1.17 15.77 -12.78
N ARG A 77 -1.22 15.40 -11.49
CA ARG A 77 -1.08 16.32 -10.36
C ARG A 77 0.35 16.55 -9.90
N ASP A 78 1.32 15.86 -10.51
CA ASP A 78 2.75 15.95 -10.17
C ASP A 78 3.04 15.78 -8.67
N PRO A 79 2.60 14.66 -8.04
CA PRO A 79 2.82 14.45 -6.61
C PRO A 79 4.27 14.10 -6.30
N ASP A 80 4.77 14.62 -5.19
CA ASP A 80 6.05 14.22 -4.60
C ASP A 80 5.92 12.96 -3.72
N LEU A 81 4.69 12.68 -3.24
CA LEU A 81 4.35 11.50 -2.46
C LEU A 81 2.90 11.08 -2.71
N VAL A 82 2.69 9.77 -2.86
CA VAL A 82 1.35 9.17 -2.83
C VAL A 82 1.17 8.32 -1.56
N VAL A 83 0.04 8.51 -0.90
CA VAL A 83 -0.29 7.85 0.37
C VAL A 83 -1.60 7.09 0.23
N TRP A 84 -1.55 5.76 0.38
CA TRP A 84 -2.77 4.97 0.56
C TRP A 84 -3.30 5.13 1.99
N THR A 85 -4.59 5.46 2.12
CA THR A 85 -5.24 5.72 3.42
C THR A 85 -6.27 4.66 3.80
N GLY A 86 -6.11 3.44 3.30
CA GLY A 86 -7.06 2.33 3.48
C GLY A 86 -7.77 1.91 2.20
N ASP A 87 -8.35 0.71 2.21
CA ASP A 87 -9.06 0.08 1.10
C ASP A 87 -8.30 0.17 -0.23
N ILE A 88 -7.04 -0.26 -0.21
CA ILE A 88 -6.15 -0.32 -1.38
C ILE A 88 -6.68 -1.35 -2.39
N ILE A 89 -7.30 -2.41 -1.90
CA ILE A 89 -7.82 -3.58 -2.57
C ILE A 89 -9.06 -4.13 -1.86
N TYR A 90 -9.99 -4.68 -2.63
CA TYR A 90 -11.16 -5.39 -2.11
C TYR A 90 -11.06 -6.90 -2.38
N PRO A 91 -10.60 -7.73 -1.40
CA PRO A 91 -10.49 -9.18 -1.54
C PRO A 91 -11.82 -9.92 -1.30
N ASP A 92 -12.86 -9.25 -0.82
CA ASP A 92 -14.16 -9.84 -0.44
C ASP A 92 -14.98 -10.30 -1.64
N TRP A 93 -14.67 -9.78 -2.83
CA TRP A 93 -15.28 -10.27 -4.05
C TRP A 93 -14.84 -11.71 -4.33
N PRO A 94 -15.77 -12.60 -4.72
CA PRO A 94 -15.44 -13.97 -5.03
C PRO A 94 -14.33 -14.02 -6.08
N VAL A 95 -13.14 -14.44 -5.67
CA VAL A 95 -12.20 -15.01 -6.62
C VAL A 95 -12.73 -16.39 -6.98
N PRO A 96 -12.69 -16.81 -8.25
CA PRO A 96 -13.08 -18.16 -8.68
C PRO A 96 -12.06 -19.23 -8.22
N TRP A 97 -11.53 -19.09 -6.99
CA TRP A 97 -10.33 -19.75 -6.50
C TRP A 97 -10.51 -20.35 -5.10
N PRO A 98 -10.01 -21.57 -4.82
CA PRO A 98 -10.14 -22.23 -3.52
C PRO A 98 -9.18 -21.70 -2.42
N GLY A 99 -8.78 -20.43 -2.48
CA GLY A 99 -7.79 -19.83 -1.57
C GLY A 99 -8.37 -19.36 -0.23
N ASN A 100 -7.51 -19.31 0.80
CA ASN A 100 -7.86 -18.67 2.07
C ASN A 100 -7.87 -17.13 1.93
N ASN A 101 -8.24 -16.37 2.97
CA ASN A 101 -8.31 -14.91 2.85
C ASN A 101 -6.96 -14.26 2.50
N LEU A 102 -5.83 -14.79 2.99
CA LEU A 102 -4.50 -14.28 2.67
C LEU A 102 -4.14 -14.46 1.19
N ASP A 103 -4.53 -15.59 0.59
CA ASP A 103 -4.35 -15.84 -0.85
C ASP A 103 -5.09 -14.79 -1.69
N LYS A 104 -6.29 -14.39 -1.25
CA LYS A 104 -7.08 -13.34 -1.93
C LYS A 104 -6.40 -11.98 -1.85
N ILE A 105 -5.94 -11.59 -0.66
CA ILE A 105 -5.22 -10.33 -0.43
C ILE A 105 -3.96 -10.28 -1.29
N ALA A 106 -3.13 -11.31 -1.21
CA ALA A 106 -1.90 -11.43 -2.00
C ALA A 106 -2.18 -11.35 -3.50
N HIS A 107 -3.21 -12.05 -3.98
CA HIS A 107 -3.62 -12.01 -5.39
C HIS A 107 -4.07 -10.61 -5.82
N LYS A 108 -4.87 -9.92 -5.00
CA LYS A 108 -5.40 -8.59 -5.33
C LYS A 108 -4.30 -7.52 -5.33
N TYR A 109 -3.36 -7.57 -4.38
CA TYR A 109 -2.17 -6.72 -4.43
C TYR A 109 -1.35 -7.00 -5.68
N ALA A 110 -1.15 -8.26 -6.04
CA ALA A 110 -0.43 -8.62 -7.25
C ALA A 110 -1.10 -8.08 -8.53
N LEU A 111 -2.43 -8.14 -8.62
CA LEU A 111 -3.17 -7.54 -9.73
C LEU A 111 -2.99 -6.02 -9.81
N LEU A 112 -3.00 -5.32 -8.67
CA LEU A 112 -2.76 -3.89 -8.63
C LEU A 112 -1.33 -3.54 -9.07
N GLN A 113 -0.31 -4.28 -8.59
CA GLN A 113 1.08 -4.13 -9.03
C GLN A 113 1.31 -4.48 -10.51
N GLN A 114 0.40 -5.22 -11.14
CA GLN A 114 0.43 -5.53 -12.57
C GLN A 114 -0.30 -4.46 -13.42
N SER A 115 -1.02 -3.53 -12.80
CA SER A 115 -1.68 -2.44 -13.53
C SER A 115 -0.65 -1.49 -14.13
N GLU A 116 -0.66 -1.32 -15.45
CA GLU A 116 0.31 -0.43 -16.13
C GLU A 116 0.28 1.00 -15.58
N GLY A 117 -0.90 1.52 -15.24
CA GLY A 117 -1.03 2.85 -14.66
C GLY A 117 -0.38 2.94 -13.28
N TYR A 118 -0.55 1.91 -12.45
CA TYR A 118 0.07 1.86 -11.13
C TYR A 118 1.59 1.66 -11.22
N GLN A 119 2.05 0.83 -12.15
CA GLN A 119 3.48 0.66 -12.44
C GLN A 119 4.15 1.96 -12.84
N ARG A 120 3.52 2.74 -13.74
CA ARG A 120 4.03 4.06 -14.12
C ARG A 120 4.10 5.02 -12.94
N LEU A 121 3.08 5.02 -12.08
CA LEU A 121 3.08 5.84 -10.87
C LEU A 121 4.23 5.47 -9.94
N CYS A 122 4.37 4.18 -9.61
CA CYS A 122 5.39 3.70 -8.66
C CYS A 122 6.82 3.75 -9.22
N ALA A 123 6.99 3.93 -10.53
CA ALA A 123 8.30 4.14 -11.16
C ALA A 123 8.79 5.59 -11.06
N GLU A 124 7.91 6.53 -10.74
CA GLU A 124 8.21 7.97 -10.77
C GLU A 124 8.06 8.62 -9.38
N VAL A 125 7.13 8.13 -8.55
CA VAL A 125 6.73 8.77 -7.30
C VAL A 125 6.81 7.76 -6.14
N PRO A 126 7.37 8.14 -4.98
CA PRO A 126 7.32 7.29 -3.79
C PRO A 126 5.86 7.04 -3.37
N VAL A 127 5.58 5.80 -2.97
CA VAL A 127 4.25 5.37 -2.51
C VAL A 127 4.38 4.73 -1.14
N THR A 128 3.63 5.25 -0.17
CA THR A 128 3.48 4.65 1.18
C THR A 128 2.00 4.43 1.46
N GLY A 129 1.67 3.92 2.65
CA GLY A 129 0.28 3.79 3.05
C GLY A 129 0.01 2.85 4.20
N ILE A 130 -1.29 2.73 4.51
CA ILE A 130 -1.87 1.86 5.52
C ILE A 130 -3.11 1.17 4.96
N TYR A 131 -3.41 -0.05 5.41
CA TYR A 131 -4.63 -0.79 5.05
C TYR A 131 -5.88 -0.26 5.78
N ASP A 132 -7.05 -0.71 5.35
CA ASP A 132 -8.25 -0.74 6.20
C ASP A 132 -8.83 -2.16 6.29
N ASP A 133 -10.09 -2.39 6.69
CA ASP A 133 -10.62 -3.73 6.94
C ASP A 133 -10.58 -4.66 5.74
N HIS A 134 -10.90 -4.13 4.55
CA HIS A 134 -10.90 -4.90 3.32
C HIS A 134 -9.53 -5.52 3.07
N ASP A 135 -8.45 -4.72 3.08
CA ASP A 135 -7.09 -5.24 2.87
C ASP A 135 -6.52 -5.95 4.10
N PHE A 136 -7.05 -5.66 5.29
CA PHE A 136 -6.73 -6.40 6.52
C PHE A 136 -7.23 -7.86 6.42
N GLY A 137 -8.25 -8.12 5.61
CA GLY A 137 -8.69 -9.48 5.27
C GLY A 137 -9.92 -9.97 6.02
N GLN A 138 -10.53 -9.10 6.81
CA GLN A 138 -11.78 -9.34 7.49
C GLN A 138 -12.52 -8.01 7.57
N ASN A 139 -13.71 -7.95 6.98
CA ASN A 139 -14.62 -6.81 7.10
C ASN A 139 -14.85 -6.47 8.58
N ASN A 140 -14.69 -5.20 8.95
CA ASN A 140 -14.66 -4.71 10.34
C ASN A 140 -13.65 -5.44 11.24
N GLY A 141 -12.55 -5.94 10.68
CA GLY A 141 -11.55 -6.74 11.38
C GLY A 141 -10.88 -5.99 12.52
N ASP A 142 -10.47 -6.77 13.52
CA ASP A 142 -9.95 -6.29 14.79
C ASP A 142 -8.80 -7.19 15.30
N ALA A 143 -8.35 -6.98 16.54
CA ALA A 143 -7.22 -7.70 17.13
C ALA A 143 -7.39 -9.22 17.22
N SER A 144 -8.61 -9.74 17.11
CA SER A 144 -8.93 -11.18 17.12
C SER A 144 -8.70 -11.86 15.76
N TYR A 145 -8.49 -11.11 14.68
CA TYR A 145 -8.26 -11.67 13.36
C TYR A 145 -6.97 -12.52 13.36
N PRO A 146 -7.05 -13.84 13.10
CA PRO A 146 -5.92 -14.75 13.27
C PRO A 146 -4.76 -14.48 12.31
N TRP A 147 -5.00 -13.77 11.20
CA TRP A 147 -3.99 -13.52 10.17
C TRP A 147 -3.51 -12.06 10.11
N LYS A 148 -3.73 -11.28 11.18
CA LYS A 148 -3.38 -9.84 11.20
C LYS A 148 -1.90 -9.56 10.93
N LYS A 149 -1.02 -10.44 11.43
CA LYS A 149 0.43 -10.34 11.21
C LYS A 149 0.79 -10.55 9.74
N GLU A 150 0.17 -11.54 9.11
CA GLU A 150 0.36 -11.88 7.71
C GLU A 150 -0.22 -10.79 6.80
N SER A 151 -1.38 -10.22 7.13
CA SER A 151 -1.95 -9.08 6.38
C SER A 151 -1.04 -7.85 6.42
N ALA A 152 -0.49 -7.51 7.59
CA ALA A 152 0.51 -6.44 7.69
C ALA A 152 1.79 -6.73 6.89
N ALA A 153 2.23 -7.99 6.87
CA ALA A 153 3.36 -8.39 6.04
C ALA A 153 3.05 -8.28 4.54
N LEU A 154 1.82 -8.59 4.12
CA LEU A 154 1.37 -8.44 2.74
C LEU A 154 1.32 -6.96 2.31
N LEU A 155 0.85 -6.05 3.18
CA LEU A 155 0.91 -4.60 2.92
C LEU A 155 2.35 -4.12 2.73
N ARG A 156 3.24 -4.43 3.68
CA ARG A 156 4.66 -4.03 3.59
C ARG A 156 5.31 -4.52 2.31
N ARG A 157 5.03 -5.77 1.96
CA ARG A 157 5.50 -6.37 0.71
C ARG A 157 4.90 -5.70 -0.53
N PHE A 158 3.63 -5.35 -0.50
CA PHE A 158 2.98 -4.63 -1.60
C PHE A 158 3.63 -3.25 -1.84
N LEU A 159 3.97 -2.55 -0.76
CA LEU A 159 4.65 -1.25 -0.80
C LEU A 159 6.14 -1.34 -1.12
N GLY A 160 6.71 -2.55 -1.18
CA GLY A 160 8.12 -2.75 -1.51
C GLY A 160 9.07 -2.33 -0.41
N GLU A 161 8.62 -2.36 0.84
CA GLU A 161 9.46 -2.05 1.99
C GLU A 161 10.56 -3.09 2.20
N ASP A 162 11.72 -2.60 2.61
CA ASP A 162 12.84 -3.42 3.05
C ASP A 162 13.05 -3.30 4.57
N SER A 163 14.12 -3.90 5.08
CA SER A 163 14.45 -3.91 6.52
C SER A 163 14.85 -2.54 7.08
N SER A 164 14.91 -1.48 6.27
CA SER A 164 15.17 -0.12 6.73
C SER A 164 13.89 0.67 7.01
N SER A 165 12.71 0.18 6.62
CA SER A 165 11.45 0.87 6.90
C SER A 165 11.18 0.97 8.40
N GLU A 166 10.58 2.09 8.84
CA GLU A 166 10.32 2.37 10.26
C GLU A 166 9.48 1.27 10.94
N ARG A 167 8.55 0.69 10.17
CA ARG A 167 7.67 -0.41 10.61
C ARG A 167 8.19 -1.81 10.28
N SER A 168 9.41 -1.97 9.75
CA SER A 168 9.95 -3.29 9.39
C SER A 168 10.25 -4.19 10.59
N HIS A 169 10.41 -3.60 11.78
CA HIS A 169 10.79 -4.29 13.02
C HIS A 169 9.61 -4.63 13.95
N ARG A 170 8.37 -4.36 13.52
CA ARG A 170 7.15 -4.62 14.29
C ARG A 170 6.13 -5.38 13.46
N ASP A 171 5.22 -6.07 14.13
CA ASP A 171 4.21 -6.86 13.43
C ASP A 171 3.10 -5.98 12.84
N ALA A 172 2.63 -4.97 13.59
CA ALA A 172 1.64 -3.99 13.15
C ALA A 172 2.18 -3.05 12.05
N ALA A 173 1.30 -2.34 11.35
CA ALA A 173 1.67 -1.56 10.16
C ALA A 173 1.76 -0.05 10.39
N PHE A 174 1.55 0.45 11.61
CA PHE A 174 1.63 1.88 11.89
C PHE A 174 3.05 2.43 11.64
N THR A 175 3.14 3.65 11.09
CA THR A 175 4.40 4.28 10.68
C THR A 175 4.34 5.80 10.72
N VAL A 176 5.50 6.44 10.57
CA VAL A 176 5.61 7.87 10.26
C VAL A 176 6.49 8.09 9.03
N GLU A 177 6.13 9.07 8.20
CA GLU A 177 7.01 9.66 7.19
C GLU A 177 7.31 11.11 7.58
N TRP A 178 8.58 11.51 7.47
CA TRP A 178 9.01 12.88 7.70
C TRP A 178 9.16 13.60 6.37
N ILE A 179 8.36 14.65 6.17
CA ILE A 179 8.28 15.37 4.92
C ILE A 179 8.87 16.76 5.12
N HIS A 180 9.85 17.11 4.30
CA HIS A 180 10.53 18.39 4.38
C HIS A 180 10.21 19.25 3.16
N HIS A 181 9.91 20.53 3.38
CA HIS A 181 9.72 21.52 2.33
C HIS A 181 10.30 22.87 2.76
N GLY A 182 11.54 23.14 2.38
CA GLY A 182 12.30 24.27 2.90
C GLY A 182 12.49 24.11 4.42
N GLU A 183 12.06 25.11 5.19
CA GLU A 183 12.17 25.10 6.67
C GLU A 183 11.01 24.35 7.35
N ILE A 184 9.99 23.92 6.60
CA ILE A 184 8.82 23.25 7.14
C ILE A 184 9.08 21.75 7.23
N THR A 185 8.86 21.17 8.40
CA THR A 185 8.85 19.72 8.63
C THR A 185 7.45 19.26 9.00
N ALA A 186 6.86 18.38 8.18
CA ALA A 186 5.59 17.73 8.46
C ALA A 186 5.82 16.29 8.92
N GLY A 187 5.18 15.90 10.02
CA GLY A 187 5.08 14.50 10.44
C GLY A 187 3.81 13.87 9.88
N LEU A 188 3.96 12.97 8.92
CA LEU A 188 2.84 12.19 8.36
C LEU A 188 2.73 10.87 9.13
N ILE A 189 1.78 10.79 10.05
CA ILE A 189 1.51 9.61 10.86
C ILE A 189 0.46 8.75 10.17
N LEU A 190 0.76 7.48 9.95
CA LEU A 190 -0.17 6.48 9.46
C LEU A 190 -0.57 5.56 10.61
N LEU A 191 -1.80 5.70 11.09
CA LEU A 191 -2.33 4.89 12.19
C LEU A 191 -2.83 3.54 11.67
N ASP A 192 -2.35 2.46 12.27
CA ASP A 192 -2.97 1.14 12.14
C ASP A 192 -4.18 1.07 13.04
N THR A 193 -5.37 1.16 12.46
CA THR A 193 -6.61 1.11 13.23
C THR A 193 -7.18 -0.30 13.32
N ARG A 194 -6.51 -1.36 12.86
CA ARG A 194 -7.08 -2.73 12.82
C ARG A 194 -6.36 -3.69 13.74
N TYR A 195 -5.03 -3.60 13.80
CA TYR A 195 -4.19 -4.65 14.40
C TYR A 195 -4.40 -4.88 15.90
N PHE A 196 -4.63 -3.79 16.64
CA PHE A 196 -4.85 -3.82 18.10
C PHE A 196 -6.29 -3.46 18.50
N ARG A 197 -7.15 -3.19 17.52
CA ARG A 197 -8.53 -2.75 17.77
C ARG A 197 -9.27 -3.77 18.63
N GLU A 198 -9.89 -3.31 19.70
CA GLU A 198 -10.79 -4.11 20.52
C GLU A 198 -12.22 -4.11 19.97
N GLN A 199 -13.11 -4.92 20.55
CA GLN A 199 -14.52 -4.85 20.20
C GLN A 199 -15.11 -3.50 20.64
N PRO A 200 -15.97 -2.86 19.81
CA PRO A 200 -16.58 -1.56 20.12
C PRO A 200 -17.20 -1.48 21.52
N SER A 201 -16.72 -0.55 22.35
CA SER A 201 -17.31 -0.19 23.63
C SER A 201 -16.81 1.19 24.07
N ALA A 202 -17.42 1.75 25.11
CA ALA A 202 -17.03 3.07 25.61
C ALA A 202 -15.55 3.15 26.03
N GLU A 203 -15.04 2.05 26.61
CA GLU A 203 -13.68 1.93 27.15
C GLU A 203 -12.72 1.18 26.20
N ALA A 204 -13.21 0.73 25.04
CA ALA A 204 -12.41 -0.06 24.11
C ALA A 204 -11.27 0.78 23.50
N ASP A 205 -10.11 0.15 23.34
CA ASP A 205 -8.97 0.74 22.67
C ASP A 205 -8.97 0.43 21.17
N MET A 206 -8.57 1.42 20.37
CA MET A 206 -8.42 1.26 18.92
C MET A 206 -6.97 1.00 18.51
N LEU A 207 -6.01 1.58 19.24
CA LEU A 207 -4.60 1.57 18.82
C LEU A 207 -3.75 0.61 19.63
N GLY A 208 -4.15 0.28 20.86
CA GLY A 208 -3.37 -0.56 21.76
C GLY A 208 -2.14 0.16 22.33
N GLU A 209 -1.65 -0.32 23.47
CA GLU A 209 -0.60 0.34 24.24
C GLU A 209 0.73 0.50 23.46
N GLU A 210 1.08 -0.46 22.60
CA GLU A 210 2.30 -0.38 21.78
C GLU A 210 2.27 0.84 20.85
N GLN A 211 1.16 1.03 20.13
CA GLN A 211 1.02 2.15 19.20
C GLN A 211 0.80 3.47 19.94
N TRP A 212 0.13 3.47 21.10
CA TRP A 212 0.03 4.67 21.94
C TRP A 212 1.38 5.16 22.43
N HIS A 213 2.23 4.26 22.93
CA HIS A 213 3.58 4.60 23.38
C HIS A 213 4.42 5.14 22.23
N TRP A 214 4.33 4.50 21.05
CA TRP A 214 4.99 4.99 19.84
C TRP A 214 4.48 6.39 19.44
N PHE A 215 3.17 6.61 19.43
CA PHE A 215 2.55 7.88 19.08
C PHE A 215 2.98 9.00 20.04
N ASP A 216 2.96 8.75 21.34
CA ASP A 216 3.42 9.70 22.36
C ASP A 216 4.91 10.04 22.19
N SER A 217 5.74 9.06 21.78
CA SER A 217 7.15 9.30 21.48
C SER A 217 7.35 10.20 20.25
N LEU A 218 6.51 10.06 19.21
CA LEU A 218 6.56 10.90 18.02
C LEU A 218 6.17 12.34 18.30
N LEU A 219 5.14 12.56 19.11
CA LEU A 219 4.70 13.92 19.46
C LEU A 219 5.73 14.70 20.30
N SER A 220 6.75 14.03 20.84
CA SER A 220 7.90 14.68 21.48
C SER A 220 8.91 15.26 20.49
N ILE A 221 8.85 14.83 19.23
CA ILE A 221 9.70 15.32 18.13
C ILE A 221 9.06 16.58 17.55
N ARG A 222 9.89 17.58 17.23
CA ARG A 222 9.42 18.82 16.63
C ARG A 222 8.93 18.57 15.20
N ALA A 223 7.67 18.93 14.95
CA ALA A 223 7.08 19.09 13.62
C ALA A 223 6.40 20.47 13.55
N ASP A 224 6.34 21.07 12.36
CA ASP A 224 5.59 22.31 12.13
C ASP A 224 4.11 22.03 11.79
N VAL A 225 3.79 20.79 11.39
CA VAL A 225 2.43 20.29 11.18
C VAL A 225 2.39 18.77 11.33
N TRP A 226 1.29 18.24 11.88
CA TRP A 226 1.01 16.81 11.91
C TRP A 226 -0.11 16.45 10.93
N LEU A 227 0.16 15.50 10.04
CA LEU A 227 -0.84 14.89 9.15
C LEU A 227 -1.15 13.50 9.70
N ILE A 228 -2.37 13.28 10.19
CA ILE A 228 -2.79 12.03 10.80
C ILE A 228 -3.70 11.27 9.84
N VAL A 229 -3.19 10.19 9.27
CA VAL A 229 -3.92 9.27 8.39
C VAL A 229 -4.53 8.15 9.22
N SER A 230 -5.82 7.91 9.02
CA SER A 230 -6.57 6.81 9.65
C SER A 230 -7.48 6.14 8.63
N GLY A 231 -7.40 4.81 8.49
CA GLY A 231 -8.33 4.07 7.63
C GLY A 231 -9.78 4.31 8.02
N THR A 232 -10.04 4.28 9.33
CA THR A 232 -11.34 4.53 9.93
C THR A 232 -11.54 6.01 10.27
N SER A 233 -12.70 6.57 9.92
CA SER A 233 -13.01 7.99 10.12
C SER A 233 -12.91 8.46 11.59
N VAL A 234 -12.08 9.48 11.84
CA VAL A 234 -11.86 10.07 13.17
C VAL A 234 -12.93 11.11 13.54
N LEU A 235 -13.36 11.94 12.58
CA LEU A 235 -14.19 13.12 12.86
C LEU A 235 -15.68 12.94 12.61
N SER A 236 -16.08 12.09 11.65
CA SER A 236 -17.48 11.99 11.24
C SER A 236 -18.26 11.00 12.11
N ASP A 237 -19.39 11.48 12.65
CA ASP A 237 -20.34 10.71 13.46
C ASP A 237 -21.51 10.15 12.61
N ASP A 238 -21.47 10.31 11.29
CA ASP A 238 -22.66 10.23 10.43
C ASP A 238 -23.27 8.82 10.28
N HIS A 239 -22.56 7.74 10.63
CA HIS A 239 -23.04 6.37 10.42
C HIS A 239 -22.69 5.45 11.59
N CYS A 240 -23.64 4.57 11.94
CA CYS A 240 -23.64 3.73 13.14
C CYS A 240 -22.83 2.44 13.05
N PHE A 241 -22.16 2.16 11.93
CA PHE A 241 -21.48 0.86 11.74
C PHE A 241 -20.01 0.93 12.15
N GLU A 242 -19.20 1.83 11.58
CA GLU A 242 -17.77 1.88 11.82
C GLU A 242 -17.22 3.32 11.91
N GLY A 243 -16.32 3.56 12.88
CA GLY A 243 -15.73 4.86 13.12
C GLY A 243 -15.22 5.04 14.56
N TRP A 244 -14.37 6.04 14.78
CA TRP A 244 -13.81 6.34 16.10
C TRP A 244 -14.87 6.74 17.15
N GLN A 245 -16.08 7.15 16.73
CA GLN A 245 -17.22 7.41 17.60
C GLN A 245 -17.65 6.19 18.43
N ASN A 246 -17.35 4.98 17.95
CA ASN A 246 -17.64 3.74 18.65
C ASN A 246 -16.62 3.43 19.77
N TYR A 247 -15.56 4.23 19.88
CA TYR A 247 -14.45 4.09 20.83
C TYR A 247 -14.19 5.42 21.54
N PRO A 248 -15.18 5.98 22.27
CA PRO A 248 -15.12 7.35 22.76
C PRO A 248 -13.93 7.62 23.69
N ALA A 249 -13.55 6.68 24.57
CA ALA A 249 -12.37 6.85 25.42
C ALA A 249 -11.07 6.93 24.59
N SER A 250 -10.90 6.04 23.61
CA SER A 250 -9.75 6.04 22.69
C SER A 250 -9.69 7.30 21.82
N ARG A 251 -10.84 7.75 21.31
CA ARG A 251 -10.97 9.00 20.53
C ARG A 251 -10.64 10.23 21.37
N GLN A 252 -11.12 10.29 22.62
CA GLN A 252 -10.78 11.36 23.53
C GLN A 252 -9.28 11.34 23.87
N LYS A 253 -8.70 10.16 24.13
CA LYS A 253 -7.25 9.98 24.34
C LYS A 253 -6.45 10.54 23.16
N LEU A 254 -6.86 10.26 21.91
CA LEU A 254 -6.24 10.83 20.71
C LEU A 254 -6.26 12.37 20.73
N PHE A 255 -7.42 12.96 20.98
CA PHE A 255 -7.56 14.42 21.01
C PHE A 255 -6.79 15.06 22.16
N ASP A 256 -6.76 14.42 23.33
CA ASP A 256 -6.00 14.91 24.48
C ASP A 256 -4.51 14.94 24.17
N ARG A 257 -3.97 13.91 23.52
CA ARG A 257 -2.56 13.86 23.09
C ARG A 257 -2.24 14.94 22.06
N LEU A 258 -3.09 15.10 21.05
CA LEU A 258 -2.92 16.14 20.03
C LEU A 258 -3.14 17.56 20.59
N GLY A 259 -3.92 17.72 21.65
CA GLY A 259 -4.07 19.00 22.36
C GLY A 259 -2.79 19.45 23.09
N LEU A 260 -1.79 18.56 23.24
CA LEU A 260 -0.49 18.90 23.82
C LEU A 260 0.47 19.52 22.80
N VAL A 261 0.22 19.34 21.50
CA VAL A 261 1.07 19.95 20.46
C VAL A 261 0.52 21.33 20.08
N ASN A 262 1.42 22.33 20.03
CA ASN A 262 1.06 23.71 19.70
C ASN A 262 1.22 24.02 18.20
N VAL A 263 0.91 23.05 17.35
CA VAL A 263 1.05 23.13 15.89
C VAL A 263 -0.21 22.60 15.19
N PRO A 264 -0.47 22.98 13.93
CA PRO A 264 -1.61 22.47 13.19
C PRO A 264 -1.61 20.94 13.10
N VAL A 265 -2.81 20.36 13.20
CA VAL A 265 -3.07 18.94 13.01
C VAL A 265 -4.15 18.79 11.96
N ILE A 266 -3.90 17.95 10.95
CA ILE A 266 -4.83 17.66 9.87
C ILE A 266 -5.15 16.17 9.89
N PHE A 267 -6.42 15.82 10.00
CA PHE A 267 -6.87 14.44 9.84
C PHE A 267 -7.18 14.14 8.38
N ILE A 268 -6.68 13.01 7.89
CA ILE A 268 -7.04 12.42 6.61
C ILE A 268 -7.62 11.03 6.90
N SER A 269 -8.79 10.73 6.35
CA SER A 269 -9.38 9.39 6.47
C SER A 269 -9.89 8.85 5.16
N GLY A 270 -9.80 7.53 5.00
CA GLY A 270 -10.43 6.76 3.92
C GLY A 270 -11.84 6.28 4.28
N ASP A 271 -12.21 5.11 3.75
CA ASP A 271 -13.46 4.35 4.02
C ASP A 271 -14.75 5.00 3.49
N LYS A 272 -14.99 6.28 3.79
CA LYS A 272 -16.25 6.95 3.43
C LYS A 272 -16.27 7.39 1.97
N ILE A 273 -16.98 6.63 1.13
CA ILE A 273 -17.28 7.01 -0.25
C ILE A 273 -18.37 8.10 -0.27
N GLY A 274 -17.95 9.37 -0.19
CA GLY A 274 -18.81 10.50 -0.50
C GLY A 274 -19.08 10.59 -2.00
N ARG A 275 -20.33 10.84 -2.40
CA ARG A 275 -20.58 11.43 -3.72
C ARG A 275 -20.23 12.90 -3.63
N ALA A 276 -19.25 13.36 -4.40
CA ALA A 276 -19.15 14.78 -4.71
C ALA A 276 -20.45 15.19 -5.43
N SER A 277 -21.26 16.01 -4.75
CA SER A 277 -22.44 16.68 -5.31
C SER A 277 -22.03 17.92 -6.08
#